data_AF-A0A7W3P9N5-F1
#
_entry.id   AF-A0A7W3P9N5-F1
#
_cell.length_a   1.000
_cell.length_b   1.000
_cell.length_c   1.000
_cell.angle_alpha   90.00
_cell.angle_beta   90.00
_cell.angle_gamma   90.00
#
_symmetry.space_group_name_H-M   'P 1'
#
loop_
_entity.id
_entity.type
_entity.pdbx_description
1 polymer ?
#
loop_
_entity_poly.entity_id
_entity_poly.type
_entity_poly.pdbx_seq_one_letter_code
_entity_poly.pdbx_strand_id
1 'polypeptide(L)'
;MTLVPVDPVERDFAVRLLTRFLRLCESPRTRARMVKLIQGSTGSARAGRMLYRMINRSVLNPVARATGVQSSAMRTELLASQLIGLAMLRYVIKVEPMASASVDEVIALAAPSIRATLRG
;
A
#
# COMPACT_ATOMS: atom_id res chain seq x y z
N MET A 1 -2.24 28.20 1.18
CA MET A 1 -1.82 26.81 1.48
C MET A 1 -0.47 26.85 2.17
N THR A 2 -0.46 26.81 3.50
CA THR A 2 0.77 26.70 4.30
C THR A 2 1.41 25.34 4.04
N LEU A 3 2.65 25.34 3.55
CA LEU A 3 3.47 24.13 3.44
C LEU A 3 3.81 23.68 4.87
N VAL A 4 2.95 22.84 5.45
CA VAL A 4 3.30 22.10 6.67
C VAL A 4 4.56 21.29 6.35
N PRO A 5 5.68 21.51 7.07
CA PRO A 5 6.90 20.77 6.84
C PRO A 5 6.61 19.26 6.89
N VAL A 6 7.09 18.54 5.87
CA VAL A 6 6.93 17.08 5.83
C VAL A 6 7.98 16.47 6.75
N ASP A 7 7.54 15.71 7.76
CA ASP A 7 8.43 14.97 8.63
C ASP A 7 9.28 13.97 7.79
N PRO A 8 10.62 14.00 7.89
CA PRO A 8 11.49 13.08 7.18
C PRO A 8 11.17 11.59 7.41
N VAL A 9 10.73 11.23 8.62
CA VAL A 9 10.36 9.86 8.99
C VAL A 9 9.07 9.42 8.28
N GLU A 10 8.06 10.29 8.24
CA GLU A 10 6.81 10.02 7.52
C GLU A 10 7.05 9.89 6.00
N ARG A 11 7.94 10.72 5.46
CA ARG A 11 8.34 10.66 4.05
C ARG A 11 9.00 9.34 3.73
N ASP A 12 10.00 8.95 4.53
CA ASP A 12 10.72 7.68 4.37
C ASP A 12 9.76 6.48 4.50
N PHE A 13 8.87 6.49 5.49
CA PHE A 13 7.84 5.45 5.66
C PHE A 13 6.96 5.31 4.42
N ALA A 14 6.38 6.42 3.93
CA ALA A 14 5.46 6.39 2.80
C ALA A 14 6.12 5.79 1.54
N VAL A 15 7.33 6.25 1.22
CA VAL A 15 8.09 5.77 0.07
C VAL A 15 8.44 4.29 0.22
N ARG A 16 8.95 3.88 1.39
CA ARG A 16 9.30 2.47 1.65
C ARG A 16 8.08 1.55 1.60
N LEU A 17 6.95 1.99 2.14
CA LEU A 17 5.71 1.24 2.16
C LEU A 17 5.23 0.96 0.74
N LEU A 18 5.09 2.01 -0.08
CA LEU A 18 4.62 1.91 -1.46
C LEU A 18 5.62 1.11 -2.33
N THR A 19 6.91 1.38 -2.20
CA THR A 19 7.97 0.64 -2.92
C THR A 19 7.89 -0.86 -2.61
N ARG A 20 7.79 -1.22 -1.32
CA ARG A 20 7.73 -2.62 -0.89
C ARG A 20 6.44 -3.30 -1.34
N PHE A 21 5.33 -2.58 -1.31
CA PHE A 21 4.04 -3.06 -1.80
C PHE A 21 4.05 -3.33 -3.31
N LEU A 22 4.48 -2.36 -4.13
CA LEU A 22 4.52 -2.52 -5.58
C LEU A 22 5.48 -3.65 -6.00
N ARG A 23 6.64 -3.77 -5.33
CA ARG A 23 7.54 -4.93 -5.52
C ARG A 23 6.86 -6.27 -5.23
N LEU A 24 6.01 -6.32 -4.20
CA LEU A 24 5.24 -7.53 -3.86
C LEU A 24 4.20 -7.86 -4.96
N CYS A 25 3.60 -6.84 -5.56
CA CYS A 25 2.63 -6.98 -6.64
C CYS A 25 3.27 -7.31 -8.00
N GLU A 26 4.52 -6.91 -8.24
CA GLU A 26 5.20 -7.09 -9.54
C GLU A 26 6.22 -8.24 -9.56
N SER A 27 6.60 -8.75 -8.38
CA SER A 27 7.50 -9.90 -8.27
C SER A 27 6.89 -11.17 -8.89
N PRO A 28 7.63 -11.87 -9.78
CA PRO A 28 7.16 -13.12 -10.40
C PRO A 28 6.74 -14.20 -9.39
N ARG A 29 7.36 -14.21 -8.22
CA ARG A 29 7.10 -15.22 -7.16
C ARG A 29 5.80 -14.97 -6.39
N THR A 30 5.34 -13.71 -6.33
CA THR A 30 4.24 -13.31 -5.44
C THR A 30 3.04 -12.70 -6.16
N ARG A 31 3.25 -12.15 -7.37
CA ARG A 31 2.23 -11.45 -8.16
C ARG A 31 0.95 -12.26 -8.36
N ALA A 32 1.06 -13.49 -8.85
CA ALA A 32 -0.10 -14.32 -9.17
C ALA A 32 -0.98 -14.57 -7.92
N ARG A 33 -0.34 -14.88 -6.79
CA ARG A 33 -1.04 -15.06 -5.51
C ARG A 33 -1.68 -13.77 -5.02
N MET A 34 -0.98 -12.64 -5.12
CA MET A 34 -1.48 -11.35 -4.68
C MET A 34 -2.72 -10.93 -5.48
N VAL A 35 -2.63 -10.95 -6.81
CA VAL A 35 -3.74 -10.59 -7.71
C VAL A 35 -4.95 -11.49 -7.46
N LYS A 36 -4.76 -12.79 -7.28
CA LYS A 36 -5.84 -13.74 -6.95
C LYS A 36 -6.53 -13.41 -5.63
N LEU A 37 -5.76 -13.04 -4.60
CA LEU A 37 -6.32 -12.65 -3.30
C LEU A 37 -7.09 -11.32 -3.38
N ILE A 38 -6.61 -10.35 -4.16
CA ILE A 38 -7.30 -9.09 -4.40
C ILE A 38 -8.64 -9.34 -5.10
N GLN A 39 -8.63 -10.09 -6.21
CA GLN A 39 -9.85 -10.45 -6.95
C GLN A 39 -10.86 -11.21 -6.09
N GLY A 40 -10.40 -12.18 -5.28
CA GLY A 40 -11.29 -12.96 -4.41
C GLY A 40 -11.82 -12.20 -3.20
N SER A 41 -11.21 -11.07 -2.82
CA SER A 41 -11.53 -10.36 -1.59
C SER A 41 -12.92 -9.72 -1.60
N THR A 42 -13.44 -9.34 -2.77
CA THR A 42 -14.77 -8.72 -2.94
C THR A 42 -15.91 -9.73 -2.78
N GLY A 43 -15.70 -10.99 -3.17
CA GLY A 43 -16.68 -12.07 -3.05
C GLY A 43 -16.49 -12.97 -1.82
N SER A 44 -15.42 -12.79 -1.06
CA SER A 44 -15.10 -13.67 0.07
C SER A 44 -14.37 -12.95 1.20
N ALA A 45 -15.04 -12.81 2.34
CA ALA A 45 -14.43 -12.29 3.57
C ALA A 45 -13.20 -13.12 4.02
N ARG A 46 -13.17 -14.43 3.73
CA ARG A 46 -11.99 -15.27 3.99
C ARG A 46 -10.80 -14.85 3.13
N ALA A 47 -11.01 -14.62 1.83
CA ALA A 47 -9.97 -14.14 0.94
C ALA A 47 -9.50 -12.74 1.33
N GLY A 48 -10.43 -11.83 1.70
CA GLY A 48 -10.11 -10.51 2.23
C GLY A 48 -9.23 -10.56 3.48
N ARG A 49 -9.54 -11.43 4.46
CA ARG A 49 -8.68 -11.64 5.64
C ARG A 49 -7.32 -12.22 5.28
N MET A 50 -7.24 -13.11 4.29
CA MET A 50 -5.96 -13.65 3.81
C MET A 50 -5.11 -12.58 3.11
N LEU A 51 -5.73 -11.71 2.31
CA LEU A 51 -5.10 -10.56 1.67
C LEU A 51 -4.52 -9.61 2.72
N TYR A 52 -5.34 -9.18 3.69
CA TYR A 52 -4.92 -8.29 4.75
C TYR A 52 -3.74 -8.86 5.55
N ARG A 53 -3.80 -10.14 5.95
CA ARG A 53 -2.68 -10.81 6.64
C ARG A 53 -1.40 -10.83 5.81
N MET A 54 -1.51 -11.04 4.49
CA MET A 54 -0.36 -11.04 3.61
C MET A 54 0.28 -9.66 3.51
N ILE A 55 -0.52 -8.60 3.32
CA ILE A 55 -0.04 -7.21 3.28
C ILE A 55 0.58 -6.82 4.61
N ASN A 56 -0.09 -7.14 5.72
CA ASN A 56 0.40 -6.79 7.04
C ASN A 56 1.76 -7.44 7.34
N ARG A 57 1.88 -8.77 7.12
CA ARG A 57 3.13 -9.51 7.32
C ARG A 57 4.25 -9.06 6.37
N SER A 58 3.93 -8.80 5.11
CA SER A 58 4.95 -8.64 4.06
C SER A 58 5.35 -7.20 3.84
N VAL A 59 4.52 -6.23 4.22
CA VAL A 59 4.69 -4.80 3.89
C VAL A 59 4.60 -3.93 5.14
N LEU A 60 3.45 -3.85 5.81
CA LEU A 60 3.21 -2.91 6.91
C LEU A 60 4.16 -3.17 8.09
N ASN A 61 4.17 -4.39 8.63
CA ASN A 61 5.01 -4.74 9.78
C ASN A 61 6.51 -4.56 9.53
N PRO A 62 7.08 -5.02 8.39
CA PRO A 62 8.49 -4.75 8.08
C PRO A 62 8.84 -3.27 7.98
N VAL A 63 7.96 -2.45 7.38
CA VAL A 63 8.24 -1.02 7.17
C VAL A 63 8.11 -0.25 8.48
N ALA A 64 7.05 -0.50 9.26
CA ALA A 64 6.88 0.11 10.58
C ALA A 64 8.06 -0.18 11.51
N ARG A 65 8.57 -1.42 11.50
CA ARG A 65 9.78 -1.77 12.26
C ARG A 65 11.04 -1.05 11.76
N ALA A 66 11.19 -0.91 10.45
CA ALA A 66 12.38 -0.30 9.87
C ALA A 66 12.45 1.23 10.08
N THR A 67 11.31 1.91 10.19
CA THR A 67 11.24 3.36 10.38
C THR A 67 10.96 3.78 11.81
N GLY A 68 10.63 2.84 12.70
CA GLY A 68 10.21 3.11 14.08
C GLY A 68 8.79 3.68 14.21
N VAL A 69 8.07 3.87 13.10
CA VAL A 69 6.72 4.46 13.09
C VAL A 69 5.75 3.54 13.83
N GLN A 70 5.15 4.07 14.90
CA GLN A 70 4.06 3.42 15.62
C GLN A 70 2.73 3.94 15.09
N SER A 71 1.80 3.04 14.82
CA SER A 71 0.50 3.37 14.24
C SER A 71 -0.58 2.56 14.95
N SER A 72 -1.76 3.16 15.15
CA SER A 72 -2.90 2.43 15.71
C SER A 72 -3.39 1.34 14.75
N ALA A 73 -4.17 0.39 15.27
CA ALA A 73 -4.81 -0.62 14.44
C ALA A 73 -5.65 0.01 13.31
N MET A 74 -6.45 1.02 13.65
CA MET A 74 -7.29 1.75 12.69
C MET A 74 -6.47 2.42 11.58
N ARG A 75 -5.38 3.12 11.91
CA ARG A 75 -4.51 3.73 10.90
C ARG A 75 -3.83 2.67 10.03
N THR A 76 -3.41 1.56 10.62
CA THR A 76 -2.81 0.43 9.88
C THR A 76 -3.80 -0.19 8.89
N GLU A 77 -5.07 -0.32 9.28
CA GLU A 77 -6.15 -0.82 8.43
C GLU A 77 -6.49 0.17 7.30
N LEU A 78 -6.47 1.48 7.56
CA LEU A 78 -6.62 2.52 6.54
C LEU A 78 -5.44 2.58 5.56
N LEU A 79 -4.22 2.34 6.02
CA LEU A 79 -3.06 2.18 5.13
C LEU A 79 -3.25 0.95 4.24
N ALA A 80 -3.69 -0.17 4.81
CA ALA A 80 -3.96 -1.38 4.03
C ALA A 80 -5.06 -1.16 2.98
N SER A 81 -6.13 -0.43 3.30
CA SER A 81 -7.22 -0.15 2.36
C SER A 81 -6.74 0.65 1.15
N GLN A 82 -5.87 1.65 1.36
CA GLN A 82 -5.27 2.42 0.28
C GLN A 82 -4.39 1.57 -0.63
N LEU A 83 -3.54 0.71 -0.05
CA LEU A 83 -2.71 -0.21 -0.82
C LEU A 83 -3.57 -1.19 -1.65
N ILE A 84 -4.62 -1.75 -1.05
CA ILE A 84 -5.54 -2.67 -1.74
C ILE A 84 -6.27 -1.95 -2.87
N GLY A 85 -6.78 -0.74 -2.65
CA GLY A 85 -7.45 0.07 -3.67
C GLY A 85 -6.54 0.41 -4.84
N LEU A 86 -5.30 0.81 -4.54
CA LEU A 86 -4.26 1.06 -5.55
C LEU A 86 -4.03 -0.19 -6.39
N ALA A 87 -3.83 -1.35 -5.77
CA ALA A 87 -3.60 -2.60 -6.51
C ALA A 87 -4.83 -3.08 -7.28
N MET A 88 -6.03 -2.82 -6.77
CA MET A 88 -7.28 -3.09 -7.48
C MET A 88 -7.34 -2.29 -8.78
N LEU A 89 -7.12 -0.97 -8.72
CA LEU A 89 -7.15 -0.11 -9.92
C LEU A 89 -6.00 -0.43 -10.88
N ARG A 90 -4.77 -0.58 -10.38
CA ARG A 90 -3.58 -0.77 -11.22
C ARG A 90 -3.48 -2.17 -11.84
N TYR A 91 -3.75 -3.23 -11.07
CA TYR A 91 -3.44 -4.60 -11.50
C TYR A 91 -4.64 -5.47 -11.85
N VAL A 92 -5.82 -5.18 -11.27
CA VAL A 92 -7.04 -5.99 -11.48
C VAL A 92 -7.94 -5.33 -12.51
N ILE A 93 -8.38 -4.11 -12.25
CA ILE A 93 -9.27 -3.34 -13.14
C ILE A 93 -8.46 -2.74 -14.30
N LYS A 94 -7.20 -2.39 -14.06
CA LYS A 94 -6.26 -1.79 -15.03
C LYS A 94 -6.77 -0.46 -15.60
N VAL A 95 -7.11 0.47 -14.69
CA VAL A 95 -7.58 1.82 -15.06
C VAL A 95 -6.41 2.68 -15.52
N GLU A 96 -6.54 3.35 -16.66
CA GLU A 96 -5.54 4.29 -17.18
C GLU A 96 -5.76 5.72 -16.65
N PRO A 97 -4.69 6.53 -16.46
CA PRO A 97 -3.28 6.24 -16.77
C PRO A 97 -2.55 5.42 -15.69
N MET A 98 -3.24 5.03 -14.60
CA MET A 98 -2.61 4.39 -13.44
C MET A 98 -2.03 3.00 -13.75
N ALA A 99 -2.61 2.25 -14.68
CA ALA A 99 -2.15 0.91 -15.03
C ALA A 99 -0.80 0.94 -15.76
N SER A 100 -0.60 1.91 -16.65
CA SER A 100 0.64 2.08 -17.43
C SER A 100 1.69 3.00 -16.80
N ALA A 101 1.30 3.86 -15.86
CA ALA A 101 2.22 4.77 -15.17
C ALA A 101 3.43 4.05 -14.57
N SER A 102 4.58 4.75 -14.50
CA SER A 102 5.77 4.21 -13.86
C SER A 102 5.54 3.98 -12.36
N VAL A 103 6.28 3.03 -11.77
CA VAL A 103 6.24 2.78 -10.32
C VAL A 103 6.58 4.05 -9.54
N ASP A 104 7.58 4.80 -9.99
CA ASP A 104 8.02 6.03 -9.32
C ASP A 104 6.96 7.12 -9.34
N GLU A 105 6.26 7.28 -10.46
CA GLU A 105 5.14 8.22 -10.59
C GLU A 105 3.98 7.85 -9.67
N VAL A 106 3.62 6.56 -9.62
CA VAL A 106 2.58 6.07 -8.68
C VAL A 106 3.00 6.31 -7.24
N ILE A 107 4.26 6.06 -6.88
CA ILE A 107 4.77 6.31 -5.52
C ILE A 107 4.68 7.80 -5.20
N ALA A 108 5.12 8.68 -6.12
CA ALA A 108 5.11 10.12 -5.91
C ALA A 108 3.69 10.65 -5.66
N LEU A 109 2.71 10.16 -6.42
CA LEU A 109 1.30 10.57 -6.31
C LEU A 109 0.58 9.96 -5.11
N ALA A 110 0.91 8.73 -4.71
CA ALA A 110 0.26 8.04 -3.58
C ALA A 110 0.89 8.37 -2.22
N ALA A 111 2.16 8.76 -2.15
CA ALA A 111 2.85 9.02 -0.89
C ALA A 111 2.16 10.08 0.00
N PRO A 112 1.55 11.17 -0.52
CA PRO A 112 0.81 12.13 0.29
C PRO A 112 -0.35 11.52 1.08
N SER A 113 -1.13 10.60 0.52
CA SER A 113 -2.29 10.00 1.21
C SER A 113 -1.86 9.09 2.37
N ILE A 114 -0.75 8.38 2.18
CA ILE A 114 -0.12 7.56 3.23
C ILE A 114 0.33 8.45 4.40
N ARG A 115 0.98 9.59 4.12
CA ARG A 115 1.39 10.54 5.17
C ARG A 115 0.20 11.15 5.89
N ALA A 116 -0.84 11.55 5.15
CA ALA A 116 -2.07 12.07 5.76
C ALA A 116 -2.67 11.07 6.76
N THR A 117 -2.68 9.78 6.42
CA THR A 117 -3.21 8.72 7.30
C THR A 117 -2.40 8.53 8.58
N LEU A 118 -1.08 8.77 8.54
CA LEU A 118 -0.25 8.72 9.75
C LEU A 118 -0.58 9.87 10.71
N ARG A 119 -0.91 11.04 10.17
CA ARG A 119 -1.25 12.25 10.93
C ARG A 119 -2.65 12.18 11.53
N GLY A 120 -3.60 11.55 10.83
CA GLY A 120 -5.03 11.52 11.17
C GLY A 120 -5.77 12.66 10.49
#